data_AF-A0A2V1N2T9-F1
#
_entry.id   AF-A0A2V1N2T9-F1
#
_cell.length_a   1.000
_cell.length_b   1.000
_cell.length_c   1.000
_cell.angle_alpha   90.00
_cell.angle_beta   90.00
_cell.angle_gamma   90.00
#
_symmetry.space_group_name_H-M   'P 1'
#
loop_
_entity.id
_entity.type
_entity.pdbx_description
1 polymer ?
#
loop_
_entity_poly.entity_id
_entity_poly.type
_entity_poly.pdbx_seq_one_letter_code
_entity_poly.pdbx_strand_id
1 'polypeptide(L)'
;MEVSIMKKLKERLDAFSDAIIAIIITIMVLELPVTVHNGNVNFVQLFQSIGIYIVSFCFVADLWYQHAIAFDAVDEVPNKIVIKDLIFLLLLSLTPTLTRLMTQDTVRQTVMLYGTLYLLIEGVFRSLAQDLVHLKFTDKANMKKMYQSIYGNRDMGRMFGMILTIIVLAYFYPKIALVFFLIIPIRSFFTNALNSEEMQDLSQMPIEGQKSFDQMSGADKRKYSQMIRRYIQRVHRIGHDQEKQQAAWNEFAKRAQQEFNISESQSNAWFRQYQKYRQPNQRNRSSRHSQS
;
A
#
# COMPACT_ATOMS: atom_id res chain seq x y z
N MET A 1 -13.25 -30.86 8.58
CA MET A 1 -12.06 -30.91 9.46
C MET A 1 -10.85 -30.27 8.79
N GLU A 2 -10.53 -30.66 7.55
CA GLU A 2 -9.41 -30.13 6.75
C GLU A 2 -9.46 -28.61 6.51
N VAL A 3 -10.62 -28.07 6.11
CA VAL A 3 -10.91 -26.62 5.96
C VAL A 3 -10.57 -25.81 7.23
N SER A 4 -10.92 -26.33 8.41
CA SER A 4 -10.63 -25.66 9.69
C SER A 4 -9.13 -25.67 10.03
N ILE A 5 -8.38 -26.69 9.58
CA ILE A 5 -6.94 -26.77 9.78
C ILE A 5 -6.23 -25.77 8.87
N MET A 6 -6.63 -25.68 7.59
CA MET A 6 -6.03 -24.76 6.63
C MET A 6 -6.23 -23.29 7.02
N LYS A 7 -7.42 -22.92 7.53
CA LYS A 7 -7.67 -21.58 8.05
C LYS A 7 -6.80 -21.24 9.26
N LYS A 8 -6.68 -22.15 10.23
CA LYS A 8 -5.77 -21.96 11.38
C LYS A 8 -4.31 -21.88 10.96
N LEU A 9 -3.89 -22.64 9.95
CA LEU A 9 -2.54 -22.58 9.41
C LEU A 9 -2.26 -21.21 8.77
N LYS A 10 -3.23 -20.66 8.04
CA LYS A 10 -3.16 -19.31 7.46
C LYS A 10 -2.95 -18.25 8.53
N GLU A 11 -3.79 -18.22 9.57
CA GLU A 11 -3.66 -17.26 10.68
C GLU A 11 -2.28 -17.33 11.35
N ARG A 12 -1.74 -18.55 11.51
CA ARG A 12 -0.39 -18.74 12.06
C ARG A 12 0.71 -18.28 11.10
N LEU A 13 0.53 -18.49 9.79
CA LEU A 13 1.48 -18.06 8.77
C LEU A 13 1.54 -16.54 8.66
N ASP A 14 0.40 -15.87 8.67
CA ASP A 14 0.32 -14.40 8.65
C ASP A 14 1.09 -13.82 9.85
N ALA A 15 0.77 -14.30 11.06
CA ALA A 15 1.43 -13.84 12.29
C ALA A 15 2.94 -14.15 12.31
N PHE A 16 3.35 -15.29 11.74
CA PHE A 16 4.76 -15.66 11.63
C PHE A 16 5.52 -14.75 10.64
N SER A 17 4.91 -14.47 9.49
CA SER A 17 5.48 -13.60 8.47
C SER A 17 5.65 -12.17 8.98
N ASP A 18 4.62 -11.63 9.65
CA ASP A 18 4.66 -10.32 10.28
C ASP A 18 5.78 -10.23 11.32
N ALA A 19 5.91 -11.24 12.17
CA ALA A 19 6.96 -11.30 13.18
C ALA A 19 8.36 -11.29 12.54
N ILE A 20 8.58 -12.08 11.47
CA ILE A 20 9.86 -12.11 10.76
C ILE A 20 10.15 -10.76 10.10
N ILE A 21 9.18 -10.16 9.42
CA ILE A 21 9.38 -8.88 8.74
C ILE A 21 9.70 -7.77 9.76
N ALA A 22 9.02 -7.76 10.91
CA ALA A 22 9.32 -6.83 12.00
C ALA A 22 10.76 -7.02 12.55
N ILE A 23 11.22 -8.28 12.69
CA ILE A 23 12.60 -8.57 13.09
C ILE A 23 13.59 -8.09 12.03
N ILE A 24 13.32 -8.30 10.75
CA ILE A 24 14.18 -7.82 9.65
C ILE A 24 14.32 -6.29 9.72
N ILE A 25 13.21 -5.58 9.92
CA ILE A 25 13.19 -4.12 10.05
C ILE A 25 14.05 -3.65 11.24
N THR A 26 13.96 -4.33 12.38
CA THR A 26 14.76 -3.96 13.57
C THR A 26 16.24 -4.30 13.41
N ILE A 27 16.59 -5.42 12.76
CA ILE A 27 17.99 -5.75 12.48
C ILE A 27 18.61 -4.74 11.51
N MET A 28 17.87 -4.24 10.52
CA MET A 28 18.40 -3.23 9.59
C MET A 28 18.96 -1.98 10.27
N VAL A 29 18.32 -1.50 11.35
CA VAL A 29 18.82 -0.32 12.08
C VAL A 29 20.03 -0.66 12.95
N LEU A 30 20.08 -1.88 13.49
CA LEU A 30 21.20 -2.37 14.30
C LEU A 30 22.48 -2.57 13.46
N GLU A 31 22.33 -2.86 12.18
CA GLU A 31 23.42 -3.05 11.22
C GLU A 31 23.99 -1.74 10.64
N LEU A 32 23.51 -0.58 11.10
CA LEU A 32 24.04 0.71 10.67
C LEU A 32 25.51 0.88 11.10
N PRO A 33 26.44 1.11 10.15
CA PRO A 33 27.83 1.31 10.51
C PRO A 33 28.02 2.69 11.14
N VAL A 34 28.14 2.71 12.47
CA VAL A 34 28.54 3.90 13.23
C VAL A 34 29.99 3.73 13.66
N THR A 35 30.91 4.40 12.97
CA THR A 35 32.33 4.40 13.32
C THR A 35 32.72 5.71 14.01
N VAL A 36 33.34 5.60 15.17
CA VAL A 36 33.96 6.74 15.88
C VAL A 36 35.47 6.66 15.62
N HIS A 37 36.03 7.67 14.99
CA HIS A 37 37.48 7.76 14.73
C HIS A 37 38.08 8.89 15.57
N ASN A 38 39.00 8.55 16.47
CA ASN A 38 39.69 9.50 17.36
C ASN A 38 38.75 10.42 18.16
N GLY A 39 37.62 9.88 18.62
CA GLY A 39 36.60 10.64 19.34
C GLY A 39 35.70 11.54 18.47
N ASN A 40 35.91 11.56 17.15
CA ASN A 40 35.10 12.31 16.20
C ASN A 40 34.23 11.39 15.33
N VAL A 41 33.01 11.85 15.06
CA VAL A 41 32.07 11.20 14.14
C VAL A 41 32.09 11.92 12.81
N ASN A 42 32.25 11.18 11.72
CA ASN A 42 32.08 11.73 10.38
C ASN A 42 30.58 11.84 10.06
N PHE A 43 30.00 13.02 10.32
CA PHE A 43 28.58 13.26 10.07
C PHE A 43 28.16 13.01 8.62
N VAL A 44 29.03 13.30 7.64
CA VAL A 44 28.72 13.08 6.21
C VAL A 44 28.51 11.59 5.94
N GLN A 45 29.43 10.75 6.43
CA GLN A 45 29.32 9.30 6.28
C GLN A 45 28.11 8.75 7.04
N LEU A 46 27.85 9.25 8.25
CA LEU A 46 26.68 8.87 9.04
C LEU A 46 25.37 9.17 8.32
N PHE A 47 25.19 10.39 7.80
CA PHE A 47 23.97 10.77 7.07
C PHE A 47 23.80 9.97 5.77
N GLN A 48 24.90 9.63 5.08
CA GLN A 48 24.85 8.74 3.91
C GLN A 48 24.36 7.34 4.30
N SER A 49 24.89 6.75 5.36
CA SER A 49 24.46 5.44 5.88
C SER A 49 22.99 5.46 6.30
N ILE A 50 22.56 6.51 7.00
CA ILE A 50 21.15 6.71 7.39
C ILE A 50 20.25 6.81 6.15
N GLY A 51 20.67 7.54 5.10
CA GLY A 51 19.90 7.66 3.87
C GLY A 51 19.68 6.32 3.15
N ILE A 52 20.71 5.49 3.09
CA ILE A 52 20.63 4.14 2.52
C ILE A 52 19.73 3.25 3.39
N TYR A 53 19.86 3.32 4.72
CA TYR A 53 19.01 2.59 5.65
C TYR A 53 17.53 2.96 5.49
N ILE A 54 17.19 4.25 5.44
CA ILE A 54 15.79 4.72 5.27
C ILE A 54 15.17 4.10 4.02
N VAL A 55 15.95 3.93 2.97
CA VAL A 55 15.47 3.35 1.71
C VAL A 55 15.24 1.86 1.85
N SER A 56 16.18 1.11 2.44
CA SER A 56 15.96 -0.30 2.73
C SER A 56 14.75 -0.50 3.67
N PHE A 57 14.58 0.38 4.65
CA PHE A 57 13.40 0.41 5.51
C PHE A 57 12.12 0.61 4.70
N CYS A 58 12.05 1.65 3.87
CA CYS A 58 10.88 1.92 3.01
C CYS A 58 10.59 0.75 2.07
N PHE A 59 11.62 0.11 1.52
CA PHE A 59 11.47 -1.07 0.66
C PHE A 59 10.83 -2.25 1.41
N VAL A 60 11.38 -2.64 2.57
CA VAL A 60 10.85 -3.76 3.35
C VAL A 60 9.45 -3.44 3.89
N ALA A 61 9.21 -2.19 4.33
CA ALA A 61 7.89 -1.75 4.80
C ALA A 61 6.85 -1.72 3.68
N ASP A 62 7.23 -1.33 2.46
CA ASP A 62 6.36 -1.40 1.29
C ASP A 62 6.02 -2.84 0.94
N LEU A 63 7.00 -3.76 0.96
CA LEU A 63 6.76 -5.18 0.77
C LEU A 63 5.85 -5.78 1.85
N TRP A 64 6.04 -5.39 3.11
CA TRP A 64 5.13 -5.79 4.18
C TRP A 64 3.70 -5.35 3.91
N TYR A 65 3.50 -4.09 3.49
CA TYR A 65 2.18 -3.57 3.15
C TYR A 65 1.53 -4.35 1.99
N GLN A 66 2.30 -4.61 0.93
CA GLN A 66 1.84 -5.41 -0.21
C GLN A 66 1.49 -6.84 0.21
N HIS A 67 2.31 -7.44 1.07
CA HIS A 67 2.11 -8.78 1.63
C HIS A 67 0.82 -8.85 2.45
N ALA A 68 0.63 -7.91 3.38
CA ALA A 68 -0.58 -7.82 4.20
C ALA A 68 -1.86 -7.75 3.34
N ILE A 69 -1.87 -6.92 2.28
CA ILE A 69 -3.02 -6.83 1.36
C ILE A 69 -3.23 -8.14 0.59
N ALA A 70 -2.15 -8.78 0.11
CA ALA A 70 -2.25 -10.00 -0.66
C ALA A 70 -2.78 -11.18 0.18
N PHE A 71 -2.37 -11.29 1.45
CA PHE A 71 -2.78 -12.36 2.36
C PHE A 71 -4.13 -12.09 3.05
N ASP A 72 -4.52 -10.84 3.27
CA ASP A 72 -5.87 -10.48 3.71
C ASP A 72 -6.94 -10.86 2.67
N ALA A 73 -6.55 -10.91 1.39
CA ALA A 73 -7.46 -11.31 0.33
C ALA A 73 -7.95 -12.75 0.46
N VAL A 74 -7.24 -13.69 1.08
CA VAL A 74 -7.61 -15.12 1.06
C VAL A 74 -7.92 -15.67 2.45
N ASP A 75 -8.87 -16.61 2.53
CA ASP A 75 -9.26 -17.25 3.79
C ASP A 75 -8.40 -18.50 4.12
N GLU A 76 -7.82 -19.12 3.09
CA GLU A 76 -7.05 -20.37 3.19
C GLU A 76 -5.83 -20.31 2.27
N VAL A 77 -4.73 -20.93 2.71
CA VAL A 77 -3.49 -21.01 1.92
C VAL A 77 -3.09 -22.47 1.68
N PRO A 78 -2.91 -22.89 0.41
CA PRO A 78 -2.40 -24.22 0.11
C PRO A 78 -0.91 -24.32 0.46
N ASN A 79 -0.42 -25.52 0.78
CA ASN A 79 0.98 -25.76 1.18
C ASN A 79 2.03 -25.21 0.19
N LYS A 80 1.72 -25.16 -1.11
CA LYS A 80 2.63 -24.58 -2.12
C LYS A 80 2.89 -23.09 -1.90
N ILE A 81 1.88 -22.34 -1.45
CA ILE A 81 1.99 -20.91 -1.14
C ILE A 81 2.81 -20.71 0.13
N VAL A 82 2.63 -21.57 1.13
CA VAL A 82 3.45 -21.55 2.36
C VAL A 82 4.95 -21.66 2.03
N ILE A 83 5.33 -22.59 1.14
CA ILE A 83 6.74 -22.74 0.76
C ILE A 83 7.27 -21.49 0.03
N LYS A 84 6.48 -20.93 -0.89
CA LYS A 84 6.86 -19.71 -1.61
C LYS A 84 7.02 -18.52 -0.67
N ASP A 85 6.14 -18.39 0.32
CA ASP A 85 6.22 -17.38 1.36
C ASP A 85 7.48 -17.53 2.22
N LEU A 86 7.83 -18.76 2.63
CA LEU A 86 9.09 -19.02 3.33
C LEU A 86 10.33 -18.69 2.48
N ILE A 87 10.31 -18.94 1.17
CA ILE A 87 11.38 -18.54 0.24
C ILE A 87 11.47 -17.01 0.14
N PHE A 88 10.32 -16.32 0.08
CA PHE A 88 10.25 -14.87 0.10
C PHE A 88 10.88 -14.31 1.39
N LEU A 89 10.48 -14.83 2.55
CA LEU A 89 11.02 -14.41 3.85
C LEU A 89 12.52 -14.72 3.97
N LEU A 90 12.99 -15.85 3.43
CA LEU A 90 14.41 -16.18 3.37
C LEU A 90 15.19 -15.13 2.58
N LEU A 91 14.74 -14.76 1.37
CA LEU A 91 15.39 -13.73 0.58
C LEU A 91 15.34 -12.37 1.28
N LEU A 92 14.18 -12.01 1.83
CA LEU A 92 14.00 -10.76 2.57
C LEU A 92 14.93 -10.66 3.78
N SER A 93 15.22 -11.77 4.45
CA SER A 93 16.14 -11.84 5.59
C SER A 93 17.59 -11.49 5.26
N LEU A 94 17.98 -11.51 3.97
CA LEU A 94 19.31 -11.11 3.50
C LEU A 94 19.44 -9.58 3.32
N THR A 95 18.32 -8.86 3.34
CA THR A 95 18.27 -7.41 3.11
C THR A 95 19.15 -6.62 4.11
N PRO A 96 19.16 -6.91 5.43
CA PRO A 96 20.01 -6.19 6.37
C PRO A 96 21.50 -6.30 6.03
N THR A 97 21.95 -7.52 5.74
CA THR A 97 23.36 -7.81 5.39
C THR A 97 23.79 -7.06 4.14
N LEU A 98 22.98 -7.09 3.07
CA LEU A 98 23.31 -6.37 1.84
C LEU A 98 23.19 -4.85 1.99
N THR A 99 22.28 -4.38 2.83
CA THR A 99 22.18 -2.94 3.17
C THR A 99 23.47 -2.49 3.85
N ARG A 100 23.96 -3.23 4.84
CA ARG A 100 25.25 -2.94 5.50
C ARG A 100 26.42 -2.97 4.52
N LEU A 101 26.46 -3.96 3.64
CA LEU A 101 27.53 -4.06 2.65
C LEU A 101 27.54 -2.83 1.71
N MET A 102 26.36 -2.34 1.33
CA MET A 102 26.20 -1.16 0.49
C MET A 102 26.50 0.16 1.21
N THR A 103 26.21 0.25 2.53
CA THR A 103 26.53 1.44 3.35
C THR A 103 28.02 1.56 3.65
N GLN A 104 28.73 0.43 3.83
CA GLN A 104 30.17 0.41 4.04
C GLN A 104 30.92 0.82 2.77
N ASP A 105 30.63 0.16 1.64
CA ASP A 105 31.30 0.41 0.37
C ASP A 105 30.29 0.46 -0.77
N THR A 106 29.98 1.66 -1.26
CA THR A 106 29.12 1.86 -2.44
C THR A 106 29.91 1.65 -3.75
N VAL A 107 30.34 0.41 -3.99
CA VAL A 107 31.05 0.00 -5.19
C VAL A 107 30.13 -0.80 -6.13
N ARG A 108 30.61 -1.05 -7.35
CA ARG A 108 29.87 -1.77 -8.40
C ARG A 108 29.23 -3.07 -7.90
N GLN A 109 30.02 -3.90 -7.22
CA GLN A 109 29.60 -5.23 -6.78
C GLN A 109 28.48 -5.17 -5.74
N THR A 110 28.59 -4.28 -4.75
CA THR A 110 27.63 -4.18 -3.64
C THR A 110 26.28 -3.66 -4.12
N VAL A 111 26.28 -2.64 -4.98
CA VAL A 111 25.05 -2.08 -5.56
C VAL A 111 24.38 -3.07 -6.51
N MET A 112 25.14 -3.80 -7.35
CA MET A 112 24.57 -4.84 -8.21
C MET A 112 24.00 -6.01 -7.40
N LEU A 113 24.69 -6.43 -6.33
CA LEU A 113 24.23 -7.51 -5.47
C LEU A 113 22.93 -7.13 -4.75
N TYR A 114 22.87 -5.92 -4.20
CA TYR A 114 21.65 -5.38 -3.60
C TYR A 114 20.50 -5.30 -4.62
N GLY A 115 20.76 -4.75 -5.81
CA GLY A 115 19.77 -4.68 -6.88
C GLY A 115 19.29 -6.05 -7.37
N THR A 116 20.17 -7.04 -7.39
CA THR A 116 19.82 -8.42 -7.73
C THR A 116 18.93 -9.05 -6.67
N LEU A 117 19.26 -8.86 -5.38
CA LEU A 117 18.39 -9.32 -4.29
C LEU A 117 17.02 -8.64 -4.36
N TYR A 118 16.99 -7.33 -4.56
CA TYR A 118 15.76 -6.56 -4.77
C TYR A 118 14.89 -7.19 -5.87
N LEU A 119 15.49 -7.45 -7.04
CA LEU A 119 14.81 -8.05 -8.18
C LEU A 119 14.27 -9.46 -7.87
N LEU A 120 15.04 -10.28 -7.16
CA LEU A 120 14.62 -11.63 -6.76
C LEU A 120 13.46 -11.59 -5.78
N ILE A 121 13.52 -10.73 -4.76
CA ILE A 121 12.44 -10.55 -3.77
C ILE A 121 11.15 -10.14 -4.48
N GLU A 122 11.20 -9.10 -5.33
CA GLU A 122 10.05 -8.64 -6.10
C GLU A 122 9.51 -9.73 -7.05
N GLY A 123 10.39 -10.49 -7.70
CA GLY A 123 10.00 -11.59 -8.58
C GLY A 123 9.31 -12.74 -7.84
N VAL A 124 9.85 -13.15 -6.69
CA VAL A 124 9.25 -14.20 -5.85
C VAL A 124 7.93 -13.72 -5.26
N PHE A 125 7.90 -12.52 -4.68
CA PHE A 125 6.67 -11.94 -4.14
C PHE A 125 5.60 -11.78 -5.24
N ARG A 126 5.99 -11.41 -6.46
CA ARG A 126 5.09 -11.36 -7.60
C ARG A 126 4.48 -12.71 -7.95
N SER A 127 5.31 -13.76 -7.96
CA SER A 127 4.82 -15.13 -8.17
C SER A 127 3.84 -15.55 -7.07
N LEU A 128 4.15 -15.21 -5.82
CA LEU A 128 3.31 -15.48 -4.65
C LEU A 128 1.96 -14.76 -4.74
N ALA A 129 1.98 -13.44 -4.99
CA ALA A 129 0.78 -12.63 -5.17
C ALA A 129 -0.07 -13.12 -6.34
N GLN A 130 0.55 -13.56 -7.43
CA GLN A 130 -0.18 -14.13 -8.56
C GLN A 130 -0.95 -15.40 -8.16
N ASP A 131 -0.31 -16.32 -7.45
CA ASP A 131 -0.98 -17.53 -6.97
C ASP A 131 -2.15 -17.20 -6.04
N LEU A 132 -1.97 -16.26 -5.10
CA LEU A 132 -3.01 -15.81 -4.16
C LEU A 132 -4.21 -15.19 -4.90
N VAL A 133 -3.96 -14.33 -5.88
CA VAL A 133 -5.02 -13.69 -6.66
C VAL A 133 -5.80 -14.72 -7.48
N HIS A 134 -5.11 -15.69 -8.10
CA HIS A 134 -5.75 -16.75 -8.88
C HIS A 134 -6.52 -17.76 -8.02
N LEU A 135 -6.21 -17.89 -6.72
CA LEU A 135 -7.00 -18.72 -5.81
C LEU A 135 -8.40 -18.15 -5.56
N LYS A 136 -8.53 -16.82 -5.44
CA LYS A 136 -9.80 -16.18 -5.10
C LYS A 136 -10.58 -15.66 -6.30
N PHE A 137 -9.90 -15.20 -7.34
CA PHE A 137 -10.54 -14.52 -8.47
C PHE A 137 -10.29 -15.23 -9.79
N THR A 138 -11.38 -15.61 -10.45
CA THR A 138 -11.35 -16.16 -11.81
C THR A 138 -11.56 -15.06 -12.88
N ASP A 139 -12.19 -13.96 -12.50
CA ASP A 139 -12.52 -12.85 -13.40
C ASP A 139 -11.36 -11.84 -13.53
N LYS A 140 -11.03 -11.49 -14.78
CA LYS A 140 -9.90 -10.59 -15.10
C LYS A 140 -10.06 -9.18 -14.52
N ALA A 141 -11.27 -8.65 -14.41
CA ALA A 141 -11.50 -7.32 -13.87
C ALA A 141 -11.25 -7.29 -12.35
N ASN A 142 -11.71 -8.31 -11.62
CA ASN A 142 -11.45 -8.43 -10.19
C ASN A 142 -9.96 -8.70 -9.89
N MET A 143 -9.31 -9.54 -10.68
CA MET A 143 -7.86 -9.75 -10.59
C MET A 143 -7.09 -8.44 -10.80
N LYS A 144 -7.46 -7.64 -11.81
CA LYS A 144 -6.83 -6.34 -12.07
C LYS A 144 -7.02 -5.39 -10.89
N LYS A 145 -8.22 -5.32 -10.31
CA LYS A 145 -8.49 -4.53 -9.10
C LYS A 145 -7.61 -4.98 -7.94
N MET A 146 -7.50 -6.28 -7.70
CA MET A 146 -6.65 -6.81 -6.63
C MET A 146 -5.17 -6.48 -6.84
N TYR A 147 -4.64 -6.63 -8.06
CA TYR A 147 -3.27 -6.21 -8.36
C TYR A 147 -3.05 -4.71 -8.17
N GLN A 148 -4.06 -3.88 -8.46
CA GLN A 148 -4.00 -2.45 -8.20
C GLN A 148 -4.01 -2.13 -6.70
N SER A 149 -4.70 -2.91 -5.87
CA SER A 149 -4.64 -2.77 -4.41
C SER A 149 -3.27 -3.16 -3.86
N ILE A 150 -2.67 -4.23 -4.37
CA ILE A 150 -1.34 -4.69 -3.92
C ILE A 150 -0.26 -3.71 -4.39
N TYR A 151 -0.15 -3.44 -5.69
CA TYR A 151 1.01 -2.72 -6.26
C TYR A 151 0.73 -1.26 -6.66
N GLY A 152 -0.50 -0.79 -6.47
CA GLY A 152 -0.97 0.49 -7.00
C GLY A 152 -1.20 0.44 -8.52
N ASN A 153 -1.36 1.62 -9.14
CA ASN A 153 -1.60 1.74 -10.59
C ASN A 153 -0.33 1.62 -11.45
N ARG A 154 0.69 0.89 -10.97
CA ARG A 154 1.97 0.70 -11.67
C ARG A 154 1.85 -0.35 -12.75
N ASP A 155 2.55 -0.13 -13.86
CA ASP A 155 2.80 -1.18 -14.85
C ASP A 155 3.95 -2.06 -14.34
N MET A 156 3.68 -3.36 -14.16
CA MET A 156 4.66 -4.30 -13.61
C MET A 156 5.83 -4.55 -14.55
N GLY A 157 5.57 -4.68 -15.86
CA GLY A 157 6.62 -4.92 -16.84
C GLY A 157 7.60 -3.75 -16.89
N ARG A 158 7.06 -2.52 -16.82
CA ARG A 158 7.87 -1.31 -16.72
C ARG A 158 8.70 -1.26 -15.43
N MET A 159 8.17 -1.75 -14.31
CA MET A 159 8.88 -1.76 -13.03
C MET A 159 10.09 -2.71 -13.06
N PHE A 160 9.90 -3.96 -13.49
CA PHE A 160 11.00 -4.93 -13.65
C PHE A 160 12.05 -4.43 -14.65
N GLY A 161 11.62 -3.88 -15.80
CA GLY A 161 12.54 -3.30 -16.78
C GLY A 161 13.36 -2.12 -16.21
N MET A 162 12.74 -1.28 -15.38
CA MET A 162 13.42 -0.18 -14.70
C MET A 162 14.45 -0.69 -13.69
N ILE A 163 14.11 -1.67 -12.84
CA ILE A 163 15.06 -2.26 -11.89
C ILE A 163 16.25 -2.88 -12.62
N LEU A 164 16.00 -3.65 -13.68
CA LEU A 164 17.06 -4.25 -14.49
C LEU A 164 17.97 -3.17 -15.10
N THR A 165 17.38 -2.08 -15.60
CA THR A 165 18.14 -0.94 -16.13
C THR A 165 19.01 -0.30 -15.06
N ILE A 166 18.54 -0.18 -13.81
CA ILE A 166 19.32 0.36 -12.70
C ILE A 166 20.47 -0.58 -12.31
N ILE A 167 20.27 -1.90 -12.36
CA ILE A 167 21.35 -2.88 -12.13
C ILE A 167 22.43 -2.73 -13.19
N VAL A 168 22.05 -2.61 -14.47
CA VAL A 168 23.01 -2.35 -15.56
C VAL A 168 23.70 -0.99 -15.36
N LEU A 169 22.97 0.04 -14.95
CA LEU A 169 23.55 1.34 -14.63
C LEU A 169 24.55 1.24 -13.47
N ALA A 170 24.29 0.41 -12.46
CA ALA A 170 25.17 0.20 -11.33
C ALA A 170 26.53 -0.39 -11.73
N TYR A 171 26.57 -1.13 -12.85
CA TYR A 171 27.82 -1.59 -13.44
C TYR A 171 28.74 -0.42 -13.81
N PHE A 172 28.20 0.63 -14.42
CA PHE A 172 29.00 1.78 -14.88
C PHE A 172 29.11 2.88 -13.81
N TYR A 173 28.01 3.18 -13.12
CA TYR A 173 27.86 4.32 -12.21
C TYR A 173 27.12 3.90 -10.92
N PRO A 174 27.79 3.20 -9.98
CA PRO A 174 27.14 2.63 -8.79
C PRO A 174 26.49 3.70 -7.89
N LYS A 175 27.13 4.87 -7.72
CA LYS A 175 26.58 5.96 -6.92
C LYS A 175 25.29 6.55 -7.51
N ILE A 176 25.20 6.62 -8.85
CA ILE A 176 23.99 7.11 -9.53
C ILE A 176 22.88 6.07 -9.43
N ALA A 177 23.20 4.80 -9.67
CA ALA A 177 22.24 3.71 -9.51
C ALA A 177 21.69 3.62 -8.08
N LEU A 178 22.54 3.85 -7.07
CA LEU A 178 22.11 3.94 -5.68
C LEU A 178 21.03 5.01 -5.50
N VAL A 179 21.22 6.23 -6.03
CA VAL A 179 20.20 7.30 -5.95
C VAL A 179 18.86 6.87 -6.55
N PHE A 180 18.85 6.12 -7.66
CA PHE A 180 17.61 5.57 -8.21
C PHE A 180 16.98 4.51 -7.29
N PHE A 181 17.79 3.61 -6.73
CA PHE A 181 17.34 2.69 -5.69
C PHE A 181 16.82 3.43 -4.45
N LEU A 182 17.27 4.65 -4.16
CA LEU A 182 16.73 5.47 -3.06
C LEU A 182 15.35 6.03 -3.38
N ILE A 183 15.18 6.63 -4.56
CA ILE A 183 13.96 7.39 -4.90
C ILE A 183 12.75 6.47 -5.09
N ILE A 184 12.93 5.29 -5.70
CA ILE A 184 11.82 4.43 -6.11
C ILE A 184 11.04 3.87 -4.91
N PRO A 185 11.67 3.24 -3.90
CA PRO A 185 10.97 2.68 -2.74
C PRO A 185 10.32 3.77 -1.90
N ILE A 186 10.97 4.93 -1.75
CA ILE A 186 10.39 6.08 -1.04
C ILE A 186 9.10 6.51 -1.74
N ARG A 187 9.16 6.75 -3.06
CA ARG A 187 7.97 7.14 -3.83
C ARG A 187 6.89 6.06 -3.77
N SER A 188 7.28 4.80 -3.85
CA SER A 188 6.40 3.64 -3.73
C SER A 188 5.64 3.65 -2.40
N PHE A 189 6.39 3.72 -1.30
CA PHE A 189 5.89 3.73 0.06
C PHE A 189 4.90 4.87 0.29
N PHE A 190 5.25 6.10 -0.08
CA PHE A 190 4.34 7.24 0.06
C PHE A 190 3.09 7.11 -0.81
N THR A 191 3.22 6.61 -2.05
CA THR A 191 2.07 6.42 -2.92
C THR A 191 1.13 5.34 -2.36
N ASN A 192 1.68 4.22 -1.88
CA ASN A 192 0.90 3.11 -1.34
C ASN A 192 0.25 3.49 -0.01
N ALA A 193 0.98 4.12 0.92
CA ALA A 193 0.44 4.61 2.18
C ALA A 193 -0.74 5.58 1.99
N LEU A 194 -0.62 6.56 1.07
CA LEU A 194 -1.67 7.53 0.76
C LEU A 194 -2.89 6.90 0.04
N ASN A 195 -2.69 5.88 -0.79
CA ASN A 195 -3.78 5.23 -1.51
C ASN A 195 -4.66 4.35 -0.59
N SER A 196 -4.13 3.86 0.53
CA SER A 196 -4.88 3.06 1.53
C SER A 196 -6.07 3.83 2.09
N GLU A 197 -5.90 5.13 2.36
CA GLU A 197 -6.99 5.99 2.83
C GLU A 197 -8.10 6.14 1.77
N GLU A 198 -7.74 6.24 0.48
CA GLU A 198 -8.73 6.37 -0.60
C GLU A 198 -9.47 5.05 -0.90
N MET A 199 -8.80 3.89 -0.82
CA MET A 199 -9.42 2.59 -1.14
C MET A 199 -10.36 2.09 -0.03
N GLN A 200 -10.09 2.43 1.23
CA GLN A 200 -10.97 2.12 2.36
C GLN A 200 -12.25 2.96 2.31
N ASP A 201 -12.16 4.20 1.84
CA ASP A 201 -13.31 5.08 1.57
C ASP A 201 -14.16 4.61 0.37
N LEU A 202 -13.56 3.88 -0.59
CA LEU A 202 -14.22 3.42 -1.83
C LEU A 202 -14.81 2.00 -1.74
N SER A 203 -14.17 1.09 -1.01
CA SER A 203 -14.63 -0.31 -0.82
C SER A 203 -15.84 -0.42 0.10
N GLN A 204 -16.13 0.63 0.85
CA GLN A 204 -17.27 0.72 1.76
C GLN A 204 -18.55 1.25 1.09
N MET A 205 -18.62 1.41 -0.25
CA MET A 205 -19.87 1.74 -0.98
C MET A 205 -20.78 0.51 -1.24
N PRO A 206 -22.14 0.56 -1.20
CA PRO A 206 -22.98 -0.63 -1.33
C PRO A 206 -23.15 -0.98 -2.81
N ILE A 207 -23.57 -2.21 -3.06
CA ILE A 207 -23.63 -2.85 -4.37
C ILE A 207 -24.55 -2.11 -5.38
N GLU A 208 -25.50 -1.29 -4.91
CA GLU A 208 -26.37 -0.48 -5.78
C GLU A 208 -25.65 0.73 -6.43
N GLY A 209 -24.55 1.20 -5.84
CA GLY A 209 -23.70 2.27 -6.38
C GLY A 209 -22.47 1.77 -7.13
N GLN A 210 -21.99 0.56 -6.82
CA GLN A 210 -20.80 -0.01 -7.46
C GLN A 210 -20.94 -0.18 -8.98
N LYS A 211 -22.12 -0.59 -9.49
CA LYS A 211 -22.30 -0.83 -10.94
C LYS A 211 -22.16 0.42 -11.81
N SER A 212 -22.59 1.59 -11.32
CA SER A 212 -22.47 2.85 -12.08
C SER A 212 -21.13 3.53 -11.82
N PHE A 213 -20.58 3.40 -10.60
CA PHE A 213 -19.27 3.95 -10.26
C PHE A 213 -18.11 3.17 -10.90
N ASP A 214 -18.24 1.85 -11.08
CA ASP A 214 -17.24 1.02 -11.77
C ASP A 214 -17.12 1.33 -13.26
N GLN A 215 -18.16 1.91 -13.86
CA GLN A 215 -18.17 2.33 -15.27
C GLN A 215 -17.53 3.72 -15.46
N MET A 216 -17.25 4.46 -14.38
CA MET A 216 -16.61 5.78 -14.46
C MET A 216 -15.10 5.67 -14.66
N SER A 217 -14.54 6.53 -15.51
CA SER A 217 -13.09 6.67 -15.66
C SER A 217 -12.44 7.09 -14.32
N GLY A 218 -11.18 6.71 -14.09
CA GLY A 218 -10.45 7.10 -12.88
C GLY A 218 -10.33 8.62 -12.71
N ALA A 219 -10.41 9.40 -13.80
CA ALA A 219 -10.50 10.86 -13.75
C ALA A 219 -11.85 11.35 -13.18
N ASP A 220 -12.96 10.74 -13.59
CA ASP A 220 -14.31 11.10 -13.18
C ASP A 220 -14.56 10.73 -11.72
N LYS A 221 -14.01 9.59 -11.27
CA LYS A 221 -14.03 9.19 -9.86
C LYS A 221 -13.40 10.26 -8.96
N ARG A 222 -12.22 10.78 -9.34
CA ARG A 222 -11.54 11.85 -8.60
C ARG A 222 -12.35 13.14 -8.59
N LYS A 223 -12.92 13.51 -9.73
CA LYS A 223 -13.74 14.72 -9.88
C LYS A 223 -15.00 14.67 -9.01
N TYR A 224 -15.68 13.52 -9.00
CA TYR A 224 -16.86 13.28 -8.16
C TYR A 224 -16.53 13.30 -6.66
N SER A 225 -15.44 12.64 -6.25
CA SER A 225 -14.96 12.68 -4.85
C SER A 225 -14.63 14.11 -4.39
N GLN A 226 -14.01 14.93 -5.25
CA GLN A 226 -13.79 16.34 -4.94
C GLN A 226 -15.10 17.13 -4.80
N MET A 227 -16.09 16.83 -5.63
CA MET A 227 -17.41 17.46 -5.59
C MET A 227 -18.15 17.15 -4.27
N ILE A 228 -18.11 15.89 -3.82
CA ILE A 228 -18.65 15.48 -2.51
C ILE A 228 -17.95 16.23 -1.37
N ARG A 229 -16.61 16.27 -1.35
CA ARG A 229 -15.85 16.97 -0.29
C ARG A 229 -16.27 18.44 -0.18
N ARG A 230 -16.41 19.15 -1.31
CA ARG A 230 -16.86 20.55 -1.34
C ARG A 230 -18.28 20.72 -0.84
N TYR A 231 -19.20 19.84 -1.22
CA TYR A 231 -20.58 19.87 -0.74
C TYR A 231 -20.64 19.73 0.79
N ILE A 232 -19.91 18.76 1.36
CA ILE A 232 -19.92 18.55 2.82
C ILE A 232 -19.33 19.74 3.57
N GLN A 233 -18.22 20.31 3.07
CA GLN A 233 -17.65 21.53 3.65
C GLN A 233 -18.66 22.68 3.63
N ARG A 234 -19.43 22.82 2.55
CA ARG A 234 -20.47 23.84 2.41
C ARG A 234 -21.64 23.60 3.37
N VAL A 235 -22.13 22.38 3.49
CA VAL A 235 -23.19 22.01 4.45
C VAL A 235 -22.75 22.26 5.90
N HIS A 236 -21.50 21.94 6.23
CA HIS A 236 -20.96 22.20 7.56
C HIS A 236 -20.90 23.70 7.88
N ARG A 237 -20.56 24.55 6.91
CA ARG A 237 -20.58 26.02 7.06
C ARG A 237 -21.99 26.59 7.15
N ILE A 238 -22.97 25.97 6.50
CA ILE A 238 -24.39 26.40 6.52
C ILE A 238 -25.05 26.15 7.89
N GLY A 239 -24.51 25.23 8.71
CA GLY A 239 -25.06 24.97 10.05
C GLY A 239 -26.33 24.12 9.98
N HIS A 240 -27.38 24.48 10.73
CA HIS A 240 -28.67 23.73 10.79
C HIS A 240 -29.80 24.39 9.96
N ASP A 241 -29.46 25.32 9.07
CA ASP A 241 -30.41 25.96 8.16
C ASP A 241 -30.85 24.98 7.06
N GLN A 242 -32.03 24.37 7.26
CA GLN A 242 -32.56 23.33 6.36
C GLN A 242 -32.81 23.83 4.94
N GLU A 243 -33.21 25.09 4.78
CA GLU A 243 -33.53 25.68 3.48
C GLU A 243 -32.26 25.86 2.64
N LYS A 244 -31.19 26.38 3.26
CA LYS A 244 -29.88 26.51 2.61
C LYS A 244 -29.21 25.16 2.34
N GLN A 245 -29.41 24.17 3.20
CA GLN A 245 -28.92 22.80 2.97
C GLN A 245 -29.62 22.16 1.77
N GLN A 246 -30.94 22.31 1.66
CA GLN A 246 -31.71 21.78 0.54
C GLN A 246 -31.31 22.45 -0.78
N ALA A 247 -31.09 23.77 -0.78
CA ALA A 247 -30.59 24.49 -1.94
C ALA A 247 -29.20 23.99 -2.38
N ALA A 248 -28.29 23.76 -1.40
CA ALA A 248 -26.97 23.21 -1.67
C ALA A 248 -27.03 21.77 -2.21
N TRP A 249 -27.98 20.96 -1.74
CA TRP A 249 -28.21 19.61 -2.23
C TRP A 249 -28.72 19.61 -3.68
N ASN A 250 -29.70 20.46 -3.99
CA ASN A 250 -30.26 20.57 -5.33
C ASN A 250 -29.18 21.02 -6.35
N GLU A 251 -28.29 21.94 -5.96
CA GLU A 251 -27.15 22.36 -6.79
C GLU A 251 -26.16 21.20 -7.03
N PHE A 252 -25.87 20.42 -5.99
CA PHE A 252 -25.01 19.24 -6.08
C PHE A 252 -25.61 18.16 -7.00
N ALA A 253 -26.87 17.80 -6.79
CA ALA A 253 -27.57 16.77 -7.57
C ALA A 253 -27.66 17.16 -9.06
N LYS A 254 -27.95 18.43 -9.35
CA LYS A 254 -28.00 18.95 -10.73
C LYS A 254 -26.63 18.85 -11.42
N ARG A 255 -25.54 19.19 -10.74
CA ARG A 255 -24.18 19.01 -11.27
C ARG A 255 -23.80 17.55 -11.44
N ALA A 256 -24.17 16.69 -10.49
CA ALA A 256 -23.93 15.26 -10.59
C ALA A 256 -24.61 14.65 -11.82
N GLN A 257 -25.84 15.08 -12.12
CA GLN A 257 -26.55 14.64 -13.31
C GLN A 257 -25.94 15.19 -14.61
N GLN A 258 -25.50 16.45 -14.64
CA GLN A 258 -24.92 17.06 -15.83
C GLN A 258 -23.53 16.52 -16.18
N GLU A 259 -22.66 16.34 -15.18
CA GLU A 259 -21.27 15.93 -15.42
C GLU A 259 -21.07 14.42 -15.49
N PHE A 260 -21.94 13.66 -14.83
CA PHE A 260 -21.74 12.22 -14.63
C PHE A 260 -22.96 11.37 -15.01
N ASN A 261 -24.05 11.99 -15.46
CA ASN A 261 -25.32 11.32 -15.79
C ASN A 261 -25.89 10.48 -14.63
N ILE A 262 -25.66 10.93 -13.39
CA ILE A 262 -26.15 10.27 -12.16
C ILE A 262 -27.50 10.88 -11.79
N SER A 263 -28.52 10.05 -11.55
CA SER A 263 -29.83 10.55 -11.11
C SER A 263 -29.77 11.11 -9.69
N GLU A 264 -30.75 11.95 -9.33
CA GLU A 264 -30.87 12.47 -7.95
C GLU A 264 -31.06 11.34 -6.92
N SER A 265 -31.80 10.28 -7.28
CA SER A 265 -31.99 9.11 -6.42
C SER A 265 -30.67 8.35 -6.17
N GLN A 266 -29.84 8.21 -7.20
CA GLN A 266 -28.50 7.60 -7.08
C GLN A 266 -27.57 8.49 -6.24
N SER A 267 -27.59 9.80 -6.47
CA SER A 267 -26.82 10.78 -5.69
C SER A 267 -27.19 10.73 -4.20
N ASN A 268 -28.49 10.66 -3.89
CA ASN A 268 -29.01 10.51 -2.54
C ASN A 268 -28.55 9.20 -1.87
N ALA A 269 -28.62 8.09 -2.58
CA ALA A 269 -28.16 6.79 -2.09
C ALA A 269 -26.67 6.82 -1.76
N TRP A 270 -25.84 7.40 -2.63
CA TRP A 270 -24.39 7.48 -2.44
C TRP A 270 -24.03 8.43 -1.29
N PHE A 271 -24.73 9.57 -1.16
CA PHE A 271 -24.46 10.55 -0.13
C PHE A 271 -24.84 10.08 1.29
N ARG A 272 -26.04 9.49 1.46
CA ARG A 272 -26.47 8.91 2.75
C ARG A 272 -25.47 7.88 3.25
N GLN A 273 -24.88 7.18 2.30
CA GLN A 273 -23.98 6.11 2.60
C GLN A 273 -22.58 6.64 2.93
N TYR A 274 -22.07 7.63 2.19
CA TYR A 274 -20.89 8.41 2.57
C TYR A 274 -20.98 8.99 4.00
N GLN A 275 -22.14 9.53 4.39
CA GLN A 275 -22.34 10.05 5.75
C GLN A 275 -22.25 8.98 6.83
N LYS A 276 -22.66 7.74 6.54
CA LYS A 276 -22.67 6.62 7.49
C LYS A 276 -21.26 6.17 7.88
N TYR A 277 -20.27 6.33 7.00
CA TYR A 277 -18.88 5.95 7.27
C TYR A 277 -18.07 7.04 7.95
N ARG A 278 -18.40 8.32 7.71
CA ARG A 278 -17.69 9.46 8.33
C ARG A 278 -18.11 9.75 9.77
N GLN A 279 -19.06 9.02 10.36
CA GLN A 279 -19.39 9.13 11.79
C GLN A 279 -18.99 7.84 12.55
N PRO A 280 -17.73 7.66 12.96
CA PRO A 280 -17.33 6.40 13.58
C PRO A 280 -17.83 6.19 15.02
N ASN A 281 -18.37 7.17 15.74
CA ASN A 281 -18.67 6.98 17.18
C ASN A 281 -19.63 8.02 17.80
N GLN A 282 -20.94 7.88 17.56
CA GLN A 282 -21.93 8.48 18.47
C GLN A 282 -22.78 7.45 19.24
N ARG A 283 -22.76 6.17 18.84
CA ARG A 283 -23.50 5.12 19.57
C ARG A 283 -22.84 4.66 20.89
N ASN A 284 -21.56 4.94 21.11
CA ASN A 284 -20.85 4.55 22.34
C ASN A 284 -20.80 5.64 23.43
N ARG A 285 -21.44 6.79 23.23
CA ARG A 285 -21.53 7.84 24.27
C ARG A 285 -22.81 7.76 25.11
N SER A 286 -23.89 7.18 24.59
CA SER A 286 -25.14 7.02 25.35
C SER A 286 -25.13 5.82 26.32
N SER A 287 -24.22 4.85 26.14
CA SER A 287 -24.06 3.71 27.06
C SER A 287 -23.11 3.97 28.25
N ARG A 288 -22.43 5.13 28.27
CA ARG A 288 -21.52 5.54 29.37
C ARG A 288 -22.15 6.52 30.36
N HIS A 289 -23.44 6.83 30.25
CA HIS A 289 -24.17 7.69 31.20
C HIS A 289 -25.32 6.98 31.92
N SER A 290 -25.40 5.66 31.82
CA SER A 290 -26.37 4.83 32.56
C SER A 290 -25.72 3.87 33.56
N GLN A 291 -24.44 4.05 33.88
CA GLN A 291 -23.70 3.27 34.88
C GLN A 291 -22.78 4.12 35.77
N SER A 292 -23.17 5.37 36.05
CA SER A 292 -22.57 6.19 37.10
C SER A 292 -23.65 6.69 38.04
#